data_AF-A0A839AKV4-F1
#
_entry.id   AF-A0A839AKV4-F1
#
_cell.length_a   1.000
_cell.length_b   1.000
_cell.length_c   1.000
_cell.angle_alpha   90.00
_cell.angle_beta   90.00
_cell.angle_gamma   90.00
#
_symmetry.space_group_name_H-M   'P 1'
#
loop_
_entity.id
_entity.type
_entity.pdbx_description
1 polymer ?
#
loop_
_entity_poly.entity_id
_entity_poly.type
_entity_poly.pdbx_seq_one_letter_code
_entity_poly.pdbx_strand_id
1 'polypeptide(L)'
;MIERLKTILDYYNLSASSFADIIDVPRSSISHLLSGRNKPSLDFIIKVEKAFDEIELNWLVYGKGSFPKSALPQINEDSIKKDKPSLFSENNAFEQIPEKKSNTRLSETPKKKEESAHFKEIKNIVVLYEDGTFQDYNKR
;
A
#
# COMPACT_ATOMS: atom_id res chain seq x y z
N MET A 1 5.62 -5.32 -7.34
CA MET A 1 4.94 -4.93 -8.60
C MET A 1 4.29 -6.12 -9.28
N ILE A 2 5.01 -7.23 -9.50
CA ILE A 2 4.44 -8.45 -10.10
C ILE A 2 3.19 -8.93 -9.37
N GLU A 3 3.23 -9.00 -8.03
CA GLU A 3 2.05 -9.35 -7.23
C GLU A 3 0.86 -8.42 -7.45
N ARG A 4 1.10 -7.12 -7.69
CA ARG A 4 0.04 -6.14 -7.99
C ARG A 4 -0.56 -6.38 -9.37
N LEU A 5 0.27 -6.75 -10.36
CA LEU A 5 -0.20 -7.17 -11.68
C LEU A 5 -1.07 -8.42 -11.56
N LYS A 6 -0.67 -9.41 -10.75
CA LYS A 6 -1.52 -10.58 -10.48
C LYS A 6 -2.87 -10.16 -9.85
N THR A 7 -2.85 -9.26 -8.86
CA THR A 7 -4.09 -8.72 -8.27
C THR A 7 -4.99 -8.07 -9.32
N ILE A 8 -4.43 -7.34 -10.28
CA ILE A 8 -5.20 -6.74 -11.39
C ILE A 8 -5.80 -7.83 -12.29
N LEU A 9 -5.01 -8.84 -12.66
CA LEU A 9 -5.49 -9.97 -13.47
C LEU A 9 -6.64 -10.69 -12.77
N ASP A 10 -6.50 -10.97 -11.47
CA ASP A 10 -7.51 -11.65 -10.67
C ASP A 10 -8.77 -10.78 -10.51
N TYR A 11 -8.61 -9.48 -10.24
CA TYR A 11 -9.73 -8.54 -10.04
C TYR A 11 -10.61 -8.40 -11.29
N TYR A 12 -9.98 -8.24 -12.46
CA TYR A 12 -10.71 -8.17 -13.73
C TYR A 12 -11.00 -9.55 -14.35
N ASN A 13 -10.62 -10.63 -13.67
CA ASN A 13 -10.74 -12.02 -14.14
C ASN A 13 -10.16 -12.22 -15.56
N LEU A 14 -8.99 -11.63 -15.81
CA LEU A 14 -8.29 -11.61 -17.09
C LEU A 14 -7.17 -12.65 -17.14
N SER A 15 -7.07 -13.34 -18.28
CA SER A 15 -5.87 -14.11 -18.59
C SER A 15 -4.69 -13.18 -18.94
N ALA A 16 -3.45 -13.66 -18.77
CA ALA A 16 -2.26 -12.92 -19.18
C ALA A 16 -2.28 -12.51 -20.67
N SER A 17 -2.85 -13.36 -21.52
CA SER A 17 -3.02 -13.08 -22.96
C SER A 17 -4.02 -11.95 -23.18
N SER A 18 -5.20 -12.02 -22.56
CA SER A 18 -6.24 -11.00 -22.67
C SER A 18 -5.76 -9.65 -22.13
N PHE A 19 -5.03 -9.67 -21.01
CA PHE A 19 -4.42 -8.47 -20.45
C PHE A 19 -3.44 -7.82 -21.44
N ALA A 20 -2.58 -8.62 -22.09
CA ALA A 20 -1.65 -8.14 -23.11
C ALA A 20 -2.37 -7.48 -24.30
N ASP A 21 -3.45 -8.11 -24.75
CA ASP A 21 -4.26 -7.64 -25.87
C ASP A 21 -4.96 -6.30 -25.52
N ILE A 22 -5.45 -6.13 -24.27
CA ILE A 22 -6.10 -4.89 -23.80
C ILE A 22 -5.13 -3.71 -23.75
N ILE A 23 -3.93 -3.91 -23.20
CA ILE A 23 -2.95 -2.82 -23.06
C ILE A 23 -2.06 -2.66 -24.30
N ASP A 24 -2.35 -3.40 -25.38
CA ASP A 24 -1.61 -3.39 -26.64
C ASP A 24 -0.08 -3.60 -26.45
N VAL A 25 0.27 -4.73 -25.83
CA VAL A 25 1.67 -5.17 -25.70
C VAL A 25 1.83 -6.63 -26.11
N PRO A 26 3.04 -7.06 -26.54
CA PRO A 26 3.27 -8.47 -26.86
C PRO A 26 2.99 -9.39 -25.67
N ARG A 27 2.29 -10.51 -25.89
CA ARG A 27 2.01 -11.52 -24.85
C ARG A 27 3.27 -12.06 -24.17
N SER A 28 4.36 -12.19 -24.93
CA SER A 28 5.68 -12.55 -24.41
C SER A 28 6.20 -11.55 -23.37
N SER A 29 5.88 -10.25 -23.52
CA SER A 29 6.22 -9.20 -22.56
C SER A 29 5.58 -9.48 -21.20
N ILE A 30 4.28 -9.81 -21.18
CA ILE A 30 3.55 -10.16 -19.95
C ILE A 30 4.15 -11.40 -19.29
N SER A 31 4.43 -12.45 -20.07
CA SER A 31 5.02 -13.69 -19.54
C SER A 31 6.39 -13.46 -18.88
N HIS A 32 7.25 -12.65 -19.50
CA HIS A 32 8.56 -12.32 -18.93
C HIS A 32 8.46 -11.41 -17.70
N LEU A 33 7.45 -10.53 -17.66
CA LEU A 33 7.15 -9.69 -16.51
C LEU A 33 6.66 -10.51 -15.31
N LEU A 34 5.69 -11.40 -15.53
CA LEU A 34 5.09 -12.22 -14.47
C LEU A 34 6.08 -13.25 -13.90
N SER A 35 7.07 -13.69 -14.69
CA SER A 35 8.17 -14.55 -14.21
C SER A 35 9.27 -13.78 -13.47
N GLY A 36 9.22 -12.45 -13.44
CA GLY A 36 10.17 -11.61 -12.72
C GLY A 36 11.55 -11.48 -13.35
N ARG A 37 11.71 -11.92 -14.60
CA ARG A 37 12.96 -11.75 -15.35
C ARG A 37 13.13 -10.33 -15.90
N ASN A 38 12.02 -9.64 -16.18
CA ASN A 38 12.03 -8.30 -16.76
C ASN A 38 11.37 -7.27 -15.85
N LYS A 39 11.92 -6.05 -15.84
CA LYS A 39 11.23 -4.87 -15.31
C LYS A 39 10.31 -4.30 -16.40
N PRO A 40 9.12 -3.79 -16.04
CA PRO A 40 8.27 -3.11 -17.02
C PRO A 40 8.94 -1.82 -17.49
N SER A 41 8.72 -1.49 -18.76
CA SER A 41 9.08 -0.19 -19.31
C SER A 41 8.13 0.91 -18.78
N LEU A 42 8.54 2.17 -18.91
CA LEU A 42 7.65 3.29 -18.60
C LEU A 42 6.40 3.27 -19.48
N ASP A 43 6.56 2.99 -20.78
CA ASP A 43 5.45 2.88 -21.74
C ASP A 43 4.42 1.83 -21.29
N PHE A 44 4.89 0.67 -20.81
CA PHE A 44 4.02 -0.35 -20.24
C PHE A 44 3.19 0.18 -19.06
N ILE A 45 3.84 0.89 -18.12
CA ILE A 45 3.17 1.42 -16.93
C ILE A 45 2.09 2.44 -17.33
N ILE A 46 2.39 3.32 -18.29
CA ILE A 46 1.44 4.31 -18.81
C ILE A 46 0.27 3.62 -19.52
N LYS A 47 0.52 2.58 -20.32
CA LYS A 47 -0.53 1.81 -20.99
C LYS A 47 -1.46 1.12 -19.99
N VAL A 48 -0.92 0.56 -18.92
CA VAL A 48 -1.73 -0.04 -17.85
C VAL A 48 -2.59 1.00 -17.15
N GLU A 49 -2.04 2.16 -16.79
CA GLU A 49 -2.80 3.22 -16.12
C GLU A 49 -3.92 3.78 -17.02
N LYS A 50 -3.68 3.92 -18.32
CA LYS A 50 -4.69 4.34 -19.29
C LYS A 50 -5.78 3.30 -19.58
N ALA A 51 -5.47 2.02 -19.45
CA ALA A 51 -6.41 0.94 -19.75
C ALA A 51 -7.37 0.63 -18.58
N PHE A 52 -6.99 1.00 -17.36
CA PHE A 52 -7.72 0.67 -16.14
C PHE A 52 -7.80 1.88 -15.21
N ASP A 53 -8.90 2.64 -15.30
CA ASP A 53 -9.10 3.89 -14.55
C ASP A 53 -9.07 3.71 -13.02
N GLU A 54 -9.38 2.50 -12.54
CA GLU A 54 -9.38 2.16 -11.11
C GLU A 54 -7.96 1.99 -10.54
N ILE A 55 -6.95 1.91 -11.39
CA ILE A 55 -5.55 1.76 -10.97
C ILE A 55 -4.96 3.14 -10.68
N GLU A 56 -4.35 3.28 -9.50
CA GLU A 56 -3.50 4.43 -9.20
C GLU A 56 -2.04 4.12 -9.52
N LEU A 57 -1.37 5.02 -10.25
CA LEU A 57 0.05 4.88 -10.59
C LEU A 57 0.94 4.71 -9.35
N ASN A 58 0.66 5.46 -8.26
CA ASN A 58 1.40 5.33 -7.00
C ASN A 58 1.28 3.94 -6.40
N TRP A 59 0.10 3.34 -6.49
CA TRP A 59 -0.13 1.97 -6.00
C TRP A 59 0.60 0.98 -6.90
N LEU A 60 0.44 1.12 -8.22
CA LEU A 60 1.07 0.23 -9.20
C LEU A 60 2.59 0.27 -9.15
N VAL A 61 3.22 1.42 -8.85
CA VAL A 61 4.69 1.57 -8.83
C VAL A 61 5.25 1.40 -7.43
N TYR A 62 4.87 2.30 -6.52
CA TYR A 62 5.44 2.39 -5.18
C TYR A 62 4.74 1.49 -4.16
N GLY A 63 3.56 0.93 -4.49
CA GLY A 63 2.74 0.17 -3.55
C GLY A 63 2.10 1.06 -2.48
N LYS A 64 1.95 2.36 -2.75
CA LYS A 64 1.30 3.32 -1.87
C LYS A 64 -0.08 3.68 -2.41
N GLY A 65 -1.08 3.75 -1.55
CA GLY A 65 -2.48 3.95 -1.95
C GLY A 65 -3.28 2.65 -1.90
N SER A 66 -4.41 2.62 -2.58
CA SER A 66 -5.34 1.49 -2.58
C SER A 66 -5.78 1.16 -4.00
N PHE A 67 -5.99 -0.12 -4.26
CA PHE A 67 -6.65 -0.62 -5.47
C PHE A 67 -7.77 -1.56 -5.04
N PRO A 68 -8.98 -1.45 -5.64
CA PRO A 68 -9.39 -0.44 -6.64
C PRO A 68 -9.55 0.97 -6.05
N LYS A 69 -9.46 2.02 -6.90
CA LYS A 69 -9.82 3.40 -6.51
C LYS A 69 -11.29 3.43 -6.12
N SER A 70 -11.57 3.46 -4.82
CA SER A 70 -12.94 3.64 -4.32
C SER A 70 -13.47 5.00 -4.77
N ALA A 71 -14.39 5.01 -5.74
CA ALA A 71 -15.19 6.17 -6.12
C ALA A 71 -16.45 6.31 -5.24
N LEU A 72 -16.37 5.90 -3.97
CA LEU A 72 -17.46 6.10 -3.01
C LEU A 72 -17.05 7.23 -2.05
N PRO A 73 -17.87 8.28 -1.86
CA PRO A 73 -17.69 9.17 -0.74
C PRO A 73 -17.72 8.30 0.51
N GLN A 74 -16.70 8.43 1.35
CA GLN A 74 -16.64 7.81 2.66
C GLN A 74 -17.86 8.29 3.44
N ILE A 75 -18.95 7.53 3.42
CA ILE A 75 -20.01 7.67 4.40
C ILE A 75 -19.36 7.18 5.68
N ASN A 76 -18.91 8.14 6.49
CA ASN A 76 -18.51 7.90 7.86
C ASN A 76 -19.69 7.25 8.58
N GLU A 77 -19.70 5.94 8.74
CA GLU A 77 -20.58 5.25 9.67
C GLU A 77 -20.06 5.48 11.09
N ASP A 78 -20.24 6.69 11.58
CA ASP A 78 -20.17 7.02 12.99
C ASP A 78 -21.21 8.09 13.27
N SER A 79 -22.47 7.67 13.47
CA SER A 79 -23.45 8.35 14.33
C SER A 79 -24.84 7.67 14.36
N ILE A 80 -25.21 7.24 15.58
CA ILE A 80 -26.55 7.27 16.21
C ILE A 80 -27.41 5.99 16.20
N LYS A 81 -27.31 5.31 17.36
CA LYS A 81 -28.33 4.58 18.14
C LYS A 81 -29.75 4.46 17.58
N LYS A 82 -30.29 3.23 17.60
CA LYS A 82 -31.72 2.98 17.80
C LYS A 82 -31.93 1.80 18.73
N ASP A 83 -32.52 2.10 19.89
CA ASP A 83 -32.92 1.19 20.94
C ASP A 83 -33.82 0.06 20.43
N LYS A 84 -33.54 -1.16 20.88
CA LYS A 84 -34.54 -2.23 20.98
C LYS A 84 -34.61 -2.62 22.46
N PRO A 85 -35.78 -2.56 23.13
CA PRO A 85 -35.91 -3.15 24.45
C PRO A 85 -35.92 -4.68 24.29
N SER A 86 -34.91 -5.36 24.84
CA SER A 86 -34.93 -6.82 24.96
C SER A 86 -35.78 -7.21 26.17
N LEU A 87 -36.78 -8.05 25.92
CA LEU A 87 -37.90 -8.39 26.80
C LEU A 87 -37.70 -9.76 27.51
N PHE A 88 -36.46 -10.15 27.82
CA PHE A 88 -36.19 -11.38 28.57
C PHE A 88 -35.18 -11.10 29.66
N SER A 89 -35.69 -11.18 30.89
CA SER A 89 -34.97 -11.23 32.15
C SER A 89 -34.47 -12.66 32.39
N GLU A 90 -33.29 -12.85 32.98
CA GLU A 90 -33.16 -13.39 34.35
C GLU A 90 -31.72 -13.72 34.75
N ASN A 91 -31.49 -13.50 36.05
CA ASN A 91 -30.29 -13.59 36.86
C ASN A 91 -29.59 -14.97 36.84
N ASN A 92 -28.26 -14.97 37.06
CA ASN A 92 -27.65 -15.87 38.04
C ASN A 92 -26.32 -15.30 38.54
N ALA A 93 -26.20 -15.24 39.87
CA ALA A 93 -25.01 -14.88 40.62
C ALA A 93 -24.12 -16.11 40.88
N PHE A 94 -22.89 -15.82 41.38
CA PHE A 94 -21.83 -16.74 41.87
C PHE A 94 -20.88 -17.28 40.77
N GLU A 95 -19.54 -17.32 40.89
CA GLU A 95 -18.63 -17.31 42.05
C GLU A 95 -17.16 -17.09 41.60
N GLN A 96 -16.39 -16.32 42.39
CA GLN A 96 -14.94 -16.34 42.74
C GLN A 96 -13.78 -16.74 41.76
N ILE A 97 -12.68 -15.96 41.90
CA ILE A 97 -11.31 -15.90 41.30
C ILE A 97 -10.44 -17.10 41.83
N PRO A 98 -9.37 -17.70 41.20
CA PRO A 98 -8.12 -17.11 40.63
C PRO A 98 -7.53 -17.88 39.38
N GLU A 99 -6.54 -17.42 38.58
CA GLU A 99 -5.09 -17.39 38.83
C GLU A 99 -4.30 -16.82 37.60
N LYS A 100 -3.28 -16.01 37.92
CA LYS A 100 -1.91 -15.90 37.36
C LYS A 100 -1.51 -16.65 36.06
N LYS A 101 -0.92 -15.91 35.10
CA LYS A 101 0.40 -16.15 34.43
C LYS A 101 0.68 -15.03 33.40
N SER A 102 1.41 -13.99 33.83
CA SER A 102 2.81 -13.69 33.47
C SER A 102 2.99 -12.97 32.13
N ASN A 103 2.88 -11.65 32.18
CA ASN A 103 3.27 -10.72 31.13
C ASN A 103 4.68 -10.24 31.51
N THR A 104 5.71 -10.76 30.86
CA THR A 104 7.07 -10.23 30.97
C THR A 104 7.13 -8.92 30.19
N ARG A 105 7.04 -7.81 30.92
CA ARG A 105 7.50 -6.49 30.47
C ARG A 105 8.86 -6.25 31.09
N LEU A 106 9.88 -6.06 30.25
CA LEU A 106 11.03 -5.24 30.59
C LEU A 106 10.88 -3.92 29.83
N SER A 107 10.85 -2.88 30.65
CA SER A 107 10.84 -1.45 30.37
C SER A 107 12.16 -1.02 29.68
N GLU A 108 12.35 0.15 29.05
CA GLU A 108 12.06 1.54 29.48
C GLU A 108 12.07 2.52 28.30
N THR A 109 11.26 3.59 28.42
CA THR A 109 11.22 4.83 27.62
C THR A 109 12.00 5.94 28.36
N PRO A 110 12.45 7.10 27.78
CA PRO A 110 11.54 8.26 27.59
C PRO A 110 11.90 9.32 26.51
N LYS A 111 10.88 10.13 26.17
CA LYS A 111 10.83 11.36 25.32
C LYS A 111 11.38 12.61 26.03
N LYS A 112 11.94 13.61 25.29
CA LYS A 112 11.53 15.04 25.32
C LYS A 112 12.10 15.88 24.14
N LYS A 113 11.28 16.81 23.61
CA LYS A 113 11.55 17.91 22.63
C LYS A 113 12.37 19.06 23.31
N GLU A 114 13.09 19.98 22.65
CA GLU A 114 12.64 21.12 21.79
C GLU A 114 13.83 21.81 21.05
N GLU A 115 13.49 22.76 20.16
CA GLU A 115 14.16 23.32 18.97
C GLU A 115 15.41 24.21 19.15
N SER A 116 16.33 24.22 18.16
CA SER A 116 17.15 25.40 17.78
C SER A 116 17.96 25.19 16.49
N ALA A 117 17.94 26.19 15.61
CA ALA A 117 18.73 26.37 14.37
C ALA A 117 18.71 25.19 13.37
N HIS A 118 17.69 25.17 12.50
CA HIS A 118 17.53 24.11 11.50
C HIS A 118 18.55 24.24 10.35
N PHE A 119 19.79 23.81 10.59
CA PHE A 119 20.71 23.46 9.52
C PHE A 119 20.16 22.21 8.84
N LYS A 120 19.56 22.39 7.67
CA LYS A 120 19.05 21.28 6.87
C LYS A 120 20.23 20.40 6.47
N GLU A 121 20.21 19.17 6.95
CA GLU A 121 21.22 18.18 6.61
C GLU A 121 21.08 17.80 5.14
N ILE A 122 22.18 17.91 4.39
CA ILE A 122 22.20 17.55 2.97
C ILE A 122 22.08 16.03 2.88
N LYS A 123 20.96 15.58 2.32
CA LYS A 123 20.66 14.16 2.12
C LYS A 123 21.36 13.61 0.87
N ASN A 124 21.40 14.40 -0.19
CA ASN A 124 21.93 13.98 -1.48
C ASN A 124 22.49 15.18 -2.25
N ILE A 125 23.57 14.96 -3.00
CA ILE A 125 24.11 15.88 -4.00
C ILE A 125 24.18 15.13 -5.33
N VAL A 126 23.54 15.68 -6.35
CA VAL A 126 23.63 15.19 -7.72
C VAL A 126 24.45 16.17 -8.55
N VAL A 127 25.50 15.70 -9.21
CA VAL A 127 26.36 16.47 -10.11
C VAL A 127 26.07 16.05 -11.54
N LEU A 128 25.73 17.01 -12.39
CA LEU A 128 25.42 16.81 -13.82
C LEU A 128 26.58 17.35 -14.66
N TYR A 129 26.95 16.62 -15.70
CA TYR A 129 28.01 16.98 -16.63
C TYR A 129 27.43 17.39 -17.99
N GLU A 130 28.15 18.24 -18.72
CA GLU A 130 27.71 18.78 -20.03
C GLU A 130 27.58 17.70 -21.11
N ASP A 131 28.21 16.53 -20.93
CA ASP A 131 28.05 15.37 -21.81
C ASP A 131 26.75 14.57 -21.54
N GLY A 132 25.92 15.06 -20.59
CA GLY A 132 24.64 14.48 -20.22
C GLY A 132 24.72 13.38 -19.17
N THR A 133 25.91 13.05 -18.65
CA THR A 133 26.06 12.09 -17.55
C THR A 133 25.87 12.74 -16.18
N PHE A 134 25.59 11.94 -15.13
CA PHE A 134 25.50 12.47 -13.76
C PHE A 134 26.01 11.49 -12.70
N GLN A 135 26.39 12.04 -11.54
CA GLN A 135 26.84 11.29 -10.36
C GLN A 135 26.04 11.71 -9.12
N ASP A 136 25.66 10.70 -8.32
CA ASP A 136 24.80 10.86 -7.14
C ASP A 136 25.57 10.47 -5.86
N TYR A 137 25.63 11.39 -4.91
CA TYR A 137 26.34 11.25 -3.65
C TYR A 137 25.38 11.35 -2.47
N ASN A 138 25.07 10.19 -1.90
CA ASN A 138 24.33 10.10 -0.66
C ASN A 138 25.30 10.11 0.53
N LYS A 139 24.96 10.88 1.55
CA LYS A 139 25.67 10.82 2.83
C LYS A 139 25.44 9.42 3.41
N ARG A 140 26.52 8.62 3.55
CA ARG A 140 26.46 7.27 4.12
C ARG A 140 26.13 7.29 5.61
#